data_AF-A0A6S6P4D3-F1
#
_entry.id   AF-A0A6S6P4D3-F1
#
_cell.length_a   1.000
_cell.length_b   1.000
_cell.length_c   1.000
_cell.angle_alpha   90.00
_cell.angle_beta   90.00
_cell.angle_gamma   90.00
#
_symmetry.space_group_name_H-M   'P 1'
#
loop_
_entity.id
_entity.type
_entity.pdbx_description
1 polymer ?
#
loop_
_entity_poly.entity_id
_entity_poly.type
_entity_poly.pdbx_seq_one_letter_code
_entity_poly.pdbx_strand_id
1 'polypeptide(L)'
;MAWERPLRRADRDALGADAPDGDILGVRVADEGVKFALIADSPHVYFTTPHFDGYAAVLVRLAAVDVAELAELLTDSWAVQAPKTLVKNYFA
;
A
#
# COMPACT_ATOMS: atom_id res chain seq x y z
N MET A 1 -3.96 1.32 -8.12
CA MET A 1 -3.68 2.72 -7.80
C MET A 1 -3.93 2.97 -6.30
N ALA A 2 -4.52 4.05 -5.79
CA ALA A 2 -4.59 4.26 -4.34
C ALA A 2 -5.91 4.90 -3.86
N TRP A 3 -6.22 4.76 -2.57
CA TRP A 3 -7.40 5.37 -1.93
C TRP A 3 -7.14 5.64 -0.45
N GLU A 4 -7.80 6.66 0.11
CA GLU A 4 -7.77 6.92 1.54
C GLU A 4 -8.43 5.75 2.29
N ARG A 5 -7.72 5.21 3.30
CA ARG A 5 -8.18 4.05 4.07
C ARG A 5 -8.10 4.29 5.58
N PRO A 6 -8.92 5.21 6.14
CA PRO A 6 -8.95 5.44 7.57
C PRO A 6 -9.21 4.13 8.34
N LEU A 7 -8.50 3.90 9.44
CA LEU A 7 -8.66 2.68 10.22
C LEU A 7 -10.04 2.63 10.87
N ARG A 8 -10.76 1.54 10.60
CA ARG A 8 -12.05 1.24 11.24
C ARG A 8 -11.81 0.56 12.58
N ARG A 9 -12.85 0.48 13.41
CA ARG A 9 -12.77 -0.20 14.71
C ARG A 9 -12.16 -1.60 14.62
N ALA A 10 -12.61 -2.43 13.67
CA ALA A 10 -12.06 -3.78 13.48
C ALA A 10 -10.57 -3.78 13.10
N ASP A 11 -10.11 -2.78 12.34
CA ASP A 11 -8.68 -2.64 12.02
C ASP A 11 -7.89 -2.31 13.28
N ARG A 12 -8.39 -1.38 14.10
CA ARG A 12 -7.75 -0.98 15.37
C ARG A 12 -7.73 -2.12 16.38
N ASP A 13 -8.83 -2.87 16.50
CA ASP A 13 -8.92 -4.03 17.38
C ASP A 13 -7.92 -5.12 16.95
N ALA A 14 -7.73 -5.31 15.63
CA ALA A 14 -6.77 -6.28 15.10
C ALA A 14 -5.31 -5.85 15.27
N LEU A 15 -5.02 -4.55 15.13
CA LEU A 15 -3.66 -4.00 15.26
C LEU A 15 -3.27 -3.73 16.73
N GLY A 16 -4.25 -3.58 17.62
CA GLY A 16 -4.02 -3.30 19.04
C GLY A 16 -3.17 -2.05 19.26
N ALA A 17 -2.12 -2.18 20.06
CA ALA A 17 -1.20 -1.08 20.38
C ALA A 17 -0.38 -0.60 19.17
N ASP A 18 -0.27 -1.41 18.11
CA ASP A 18 0.50 -1.09 16.90
C ASP A 18 -0.32 -0.32 15.86
N ALA A 19 -1.61 -0.07 16.15
CA ALA A 19 -2.50 0.68 15.28
C ALA A 19 -1.94 2.10 15.06
N PRO A 20 -1.58 2.49 13.82
CA PRO A 20 -1.15 3.84 13.55
C PRO A 20 -2.25 4.84 13.82
N ASP A 21 -1.84 5.99 14.32
CA ASP A 21 -2.62 7.22 14.22
C ASP A 21 -2.31 7.94 12.90
N GLY A 22 -3.21 8.82 12.49
CA GLY A 22 -3.07 9.63 11.28
C GLY A 22 -3.60 8.96 10.00
N ASP A 23 -3.20 9.54 8.87
CA ASP A 23 -3.77 9.21 7.57
C ASP A 23 -3.15 7.95 6.98
N ILE A 24 -4.01 7.05 6.54
CA ILE A 24 -3.63 5.76 5.96
C ILE A 24 -4.07 5.72 4.51
N LEU A 25 -3.16 5.28 3.64
CA LEU A 25 -3.44 5.07 2.23
C LEU A 25 -3.49 3.57 1.94
N GLY A 26 -4.54 3.09 1.29
CA GLY A 26 -4.54 1.78 0.66
C GLY A 26 -3.98 1.86 -0.75
N VAL A 27 -3.04 0.99 -1.09
CA VAL A 27 -2.43 0.95 -2.43
C VAL A 27 -2.51 -0.47 -2.98
N ARG A 28 -3.04 -0.62 -4.20
CA ARG A 28 -3.01 -1.92 -4.90
C ARG A 28 -1.59 -2.24 -5.32
N VAL A 29 -1.21 -3.50 -5.23
CA VAL A 29 0.09 -4.00 -5.69
C VAL A 29 -0.14 -5.12 -6.70
N ALA A 30 0.93 -5.63 -7.32
CA ALA A 30 0.83 -6.66 -8.36
C ALA A 30 0.20 -7.96 -7.83
N ASP A 31 0.62 -8.40 -6.64
CA ASP A 31 0.15 -9.62 -5.98
C ASP A 31 0.43 -9.57 -4.46
N GLU A 32 0.00 -10.61 -3.74
CA GLU A 32 0.25 -10.74 -2.29
C GLU A 32 1.73 -10.90 -1.94
N GLY A 33 2.55 -11.47 -2.84
CA GLY A 33 3.99 -11.57 -2.64
C GLY A 33 4.64 -10.20 -2.55
N VAL A 34 4.30 -9.29 -3.46
CA VAL A 34 4.75 -7.89 -3.42
C VAL A 34 4.28 -7.19 -2.15
N LYS A 35 3.01 -7.38 -1.76
CA LYS A 35 2.46 -6.83 -0.51
C LYS A 35 3.32 -7.23 0.70
N PHE A 36 3.60 -8.53 0.86
CA PHE A 36 4.36 -9.01 2.00
C PHE A 36 5.85 -8.67 1.91
N ALA A 37 6.42 -8.55 0.71
CA ALA A 37 7.78 -8.06 0.51
C ALA A 37 7.94 -6.61 1.00
N LEU A 38 7.02 -5.71 0.61
CA LEU A 38 7.02 -4.32 1.08
C LEU A 38 6.90 -4.24 2.61
N ILE A 39 5.99 -5.03 3.21
CA ILE A 39 5.84 -5.08 4.67
C ILE A 39 7.10 -5.60 5.37
N ALA A 40 7.76 -6.60 4.79
CA ALA A 40 8.98 -7.16 5.36
C ALA A 40 10.17 -6.19 5.28
N ASP A 41 10.27 -5.44 4.19
CA ASP A 41 11.35 -4.48 3.96
C ASP A 41 11.19 -3.22 4.84
N SER A 42 9.97 -2.68 4.89
CA SER A 42 9.68 -1.44 5.61
C SER A 42 8.42 -1.54 6.48
N PRO A 43 8.45 -2.33 7.58
CA PRO A 43 7.27 -2.58 8.45
C PRO A 43 6.80 -1.34 9.23
N HIS A 44 7.65 -0.31 9.31
CA HIS A 44 7.30 0.98 9.92
C HIS A 44 6.51 1.88 8.96
N VAL A 45 6.50 1.58 7.66
CA VAL A 45 5.75 2.28 6.62
C VAL A 45 4.53 1.47 6.19
N TYR A 46 4.74 0.18 5.91
CA TYR A 46 3.76 -0.71 5.31
C TYR A 46 3.20 -1.70 6.32
N PHE A 47 1.90 -1.97 6.19
CA PHE A 47 1.22 -2.96 7.01
C PHE A 47 -0.01 -3.52 6.29
N THR A 48 -0.67 -4.48 6.94
CA THR A 48 -1.96 -5.04 6.51
C THR A 48 -2.85 -5.26 7.73
N THR A 49 -4.14 -5.45 7.48
CA THR A 49 -5.09 -5.96 8.49
C THR A 49 -5.76 -7.22 7.96
N PRO A 50 -6.42 -8.04 8.81
CA PRO A 50 -7.11 -9.25 8.35
C PRO A 50 -8.16 -9.02 7.25
N HIS A 51 -8.69 -7.79 7.16
CA HIS A 51 -9.61 -7.41 6.08
C HIS A 51 -8.97 -7.49 4.69
N PHE A 52 -7.64 -7.41 4.61
CA PHE A 52 -6.86 -7.44 3.37
C PHE A 52 -6.19 -8.80 3.11
N ASP A 53 -6.49 -9.84 3.88
CA ASP A 53 -5.99 -11.19 3.62
C ASP A 53 -6.56 -11.70 2.29
N GLY A 54 -5.71 -12.23 1.40
CA GLY A 54 -6.10 -12.64 0.05
C GLY A 54 -6.23 -11.47 -0.95
N TYR A 55 -5.96 -10.23 -0.53
CA TYR A 55 -6.04 -9.06 -1.39
C TYR A 55 -4.65 -8.48 -1.69
N ALA A 56 -4.37 -8.28 -2.98
CA ALA A 56 -3.17 -7.60 -3.49
C ALA A 56 -3.23 -6.08 -3.24
N ALA A 57 -3.25 -5.69 -1.97
CA ALA A 57 -3.17 -4.32 -1.52
C ALA A 57 -2.44 -4.21 -0.18
N VAL A 58 -1.64 -3.15 -0.06
CA VAL A 58 -0.88 -2.80 1.15
C VAL A 58 -1.44 -1.51 1.76
N LEU A 59 -1.37 -1.39 3.08
CA LEU A 59 -1.67 -0.15 3.78
C LEU A 59 -0.38 0.61 4.06
N VAL A 60 -0.40 1.92 3.84
CA VAL A 60 0.75 2.82 3.98
C VAL A 60 0.45 3.85 5.06
N ARG A 61 1.38 4.02 6.00
CA ARG A 61 1.36 5.11 6.98
C ARG A 61 1.89 6.38 6.30
N LEU A 62 1.00 7.30 5.91
CA LEU A 62 1.42 8.48 5.13
C LEU A 62 2.40 9.40 5.86
N ALA A 63 2.36 9.42 7.19
CA ALA A 63 3.30 10.20 7.99
C ALA A 63 4.72 9.59 8.06
N ALA A 64 4.90 8.33 7.64
CA ALA A 64 6.16 7.61 7.73
C ALA A 64 6.84 7.35 6.38
N VAL A 65 6.07 7.29 5.29
CA VAL A 65 6.60 7.07 3.94
C VAL A 65 7.27 8.34 3.40
N ASP A 66 8.41 8.20 2.72
CA ASP A 66 8.99 9.32 2.01
C ASP A 66 8.28 9.57 0.65
N VAL A 67 8.40 10.79 0.13
CA VAL A 67 7.67 11.18 -1.09
C VAL A 67 8.15 10.43 -2.33
N ALA A 68 9.44 10.09 -2.41
CA ALA A 68 10.00 9.39 -3.56
C ALA A 68 9.54 7.92 -3.58
N GLU A 69 9.60 7.27 -2.43
CA GLU A 69 9.10 5.91 -2.20
C GLU A 69 7.60 5.82 -2.47
N LEU A 70 6.80 6.77 -1.96
CA LEU A 70 5.38 6.81 -2.24
C LEU A 70 5.10 7.02 -3.73
N ALA A 71 5.87 7.88 -4.41
CA ALA A 71 5.72 8.11 -5.84
C ALA A 71 6.06 6.85 -6.66
N GLU A 72 7.09 6.11 -6.28
CA GLU A 72 7.45 4.83 -6.89
C GLU A 72 6.33 3.81 -6.71
N LEU A 73 5.85 3.60 -5.49
CA LEU A 73 4.76 2.68 -5.19
C LEU A 73 3.48 3.03 -5.98
N LEU A 74 3.13 4.31 -6.08
CA LEU A 74 1.98 4.76 -6.85
C LEU A 74 2.17 4.54 -8.35
N THR A 75 3.38 4.73 -8.86
CA THR A 75 3.75 4.48 -10.26
C THR A 75 3.61 3.00 -10.60
N ASP A 76 4.15 2.11 -9.76
CA ASP A 76 4.02 0.66 -9.93
C ASP A 76 2.56 0.21 -9.84
N SER A 77 1.82 0.73 -8.86
CA SER A 77 0.40 0.46 -8.68
C SER A 77 -0.44 0.89 -9.90
N TRP A 78 -0.05 1.99 -10.56
CA TRP A 78 -0.65 2.44 -11.80
C TRP A 78 -0.26 1.52 -12.96
N ALA A 79 1.02 1.14 -13.08
CA ALA A 79 1.52 0.29 -14.16
C ALA A 79 0.86 -1.10 -14.19
N VAL A 80 0.49 -1.64 -13.01
CA VAL A 80 -0.28 -2.89 -12.89
C VAL A 80 -1.66 -2.80 -13.55
N GLN A 81 -2.28 -1.62 -13.55
CA GLN A 81 -3.66 -1.42 -14.01
C GLN A 81 -3.75 -0.74 -15.38
N ALA A 82 -2.72 -0.02 -15.78
CA ALA A 82 -2.71 0.79 -16.99
C ALA A 82 -2.57 -0.07 -18.27
N PRO A 83 -3.08 0.40 -19.41
CA PRO A 83 -2.85 -0.26 -20.70
C PRO A 83 -1.36 -0.40 -21.02
N LYS A 84 -0.94 -1.54 -21.57
CA LYS A 84 0.48 -1.84 -21.87
C LYS A 84 1.17 -0.75 -22.70
N THR A 85 0.47 -0.16 -23.67
CA THR A 85 1.02 0.91 -24.51
C THR A 85 1.32 2.17 -23.68
N LEU A 86 0.47 2.51 -22.72
CA LEU A 86 0.64 3.68 -21.87
C LEU A 86 1.82 3.47 -20.91
N VAL A 87 1.91 2.28 -20.30
CA VAL A 87 3.05 1.89 -19.47
C VAL A 87 4.35 1.96 -20.27
N LYS A 88 4.38 1.38 -21.48
CA LYS A 88 5.55 1.42 -22.36
C LYS A 88 5.98 2.85 -22.68
N ASN A 89 5.03 3.75 -22.96
CA ASN A 89 5.35 5.14 -23.29
C ASN A 89 5.84 5.94 -22.07
N TYR A 90 5.40 5.59 -20.87
CA TYR A 90 5.82 6.26 -19.63
C TYR A 90 7.25 5.88 -19.22
N PHE A 91 7.65 4.62 -19.46
CA PHE A 91 8.98 4.10 -19.12
C PHE A 91 9.98 4.08 -20.29
N ALA A 92 9.63 4.67 -21.44
CA ALA A 92 10.52 4.79 -22.60
C ALA A 92 11.45 6.01 -22.47
#